data_AF-A0A943FXK4-F1
#
_entry.id   AF-A0A943FXK4-F1
#
_cell.length_a   1.000
_cell.length_b   1.000
_cell.length_c   1.000
_cell.angle_alpha   90.00
_cell.angle_beta   90.00
_cell.angle_gamma   90.00
#
_symmetry.space_group_name_H-M   'P 1'
#
loop_
_entity.id
_entity.type
_entity.pdbx_description
1 polymer ?
#
loop_
_entity_poly.entity_id
_entity_poly.type
_entity_poly.pdbx_seq_one_letter_code
_entity_poly.pdbx_strand_id
1 'polypeptide(L)'
;MNIYDIAREAGVSIATVSRVLNHKDTARADTRAKVEKVLKRCNYAPSAIAQGMVSKSLHMVAVLTVDIQDSHYARTAYTIERGLGVPVVEEIWEPVFKNRPFFKELSIDKSVGSL
;
A
#
# COMPACT_ATOMS: atom_id res chain seq x y z
N MET A 1 -3.68 3.52 16.28
CA MET A 1 -4.77 4.40 15.82
C MET A 1 -5.50 3.72 14.68
N ASN A 2 -6.81 3.50 14.79
CA ASN A 2 -7.61 2.92 13.70
C ASN A 2 -8.58 3.97 13.10
N ILE A 3 -9.35 3.59 12.09
CA ILE A 3 -10.31 4.51 11.42
C ILE A 3 -11.43 4.99 12.36
N TYR A 4 -11.79 4.19 13.37
CA TYR A 4 -12.81 4.54 14.37
C TYR A 4 -12.30 5.65 15.30
N ASP A 5 -11.02 5.57 15.70
CA ASP A 5 -10.37 6.59 16.51
C ASP A 5 -10.32 7.93 15.77
N ILE A 6 -9.95 7.89 14.49
CA ILE A 6 -9.90 9.09 13.63
C ILE A 6 -11.28 9.71 13.48
N ALA A 7 -12.33 8.89 13.28
CA ALA A 7 -13.70 9.37 13.18
C ALA A 7 -14.15 10.08 14.47
N ARG A 8 -13.84 9.48 15.63
CA ARG A 8 -14.14 10.05 16.96
C ARG A 8 -13.40 11.37 17.19
N GLU A 9 -12.11 11.42 16.87
CA GLU A 9 -11.27 12.59 17.10
C GLU A 9 -11.57 13.74 16.13
N ALA A 10 -11.94 13.43 14.89
CA ALA A 10 -12.39 14.41 13.90
C ALA A 10 -13.86 14.84 14.10
N GLY A 11 -14.63 14.16 14.95
CA GLY A 11 -16.04 14.45 15.22
C GLY A 11 -16.95 14.15 14.03
N VAL A 12 -16.64 13.09 13.27
CA VAL A 12 -17.38 12.70 12.06
C VAL A 12 -17.71 11.20 12.08
N SER A 13 -18.60 10.77 11.19
CA SER A 13 -18.87 9.33 11.04
C SER A 13 -17.73 8.62 10.30
N ILE A 14 -17.60 7.30 10.53
CA ILE A 14 -16.63 6.44 9.84
C ILE A 14 -16.82 6.52 8.32
N ALA A 15 -18.07 6.60 7.85
CA ALA A 15 -18.40 6.76 6.43
C ALA A 15 -17.81 8.05 5.85
N THR A 16 -17.81 9.15 6.62
CA THR A 16 -17.20 10.41 6.21
C THR A 16 -15.68 10.31 6.13
N VAL A 17 -15.03 9.64 7.09
CA VAL A 17 -13.58 9.38 7.02
C VAL A 17 -13.24 8.51 5.81
N SER A 18 -14.02 7.45 5.56
CA SER A 18 -13.86 6.58 4.39
C SER A 18 -14.01 7.37 3.07
N ARG A 19 -14.99 8.28 2.98
CA ARG A 19 -15.12 9.17 1.81
C ARG A 19 -13.91 10.07 1.65
N VAL A 20 -13.41 10.70 2.71
CA VAL A 20 -12.21 11.55 2.62
C VAL A 20 -10.98 10.76 2.16
N LEU A 21 -10.84 9.50 2.57
CA LEU A 21 -9.72 8.64 2.17
C LEU A 21 -9.85 8.11 0.73
N ASN A 22 -11.04 7.67 0.32
CA ASN A 22 -11.25 6.98 -0.96
C ASN A 22 -11.78 7.89 -2.09
N HIS A 23 -12.52 8.94 -1.76
CA HIS A 23 -13.21 9.84 -2.69
C HIS A 23 -13.16 11.29 -2.19
N LYS A 24 -12.00 11.93 -2.38
CA LYS A 24 -11.64 13.25 -1.82
C LYS A 24 -12.63 14.38 -2.15
N ASP A 25 -13.44 14.25 -3.19
CA ASP A 25 -14.31 15.31 -3.71
C ASP A 25 -15.75 15.27 -3.16
N THR A 26 -16.14 14.21 -2.45
CA THR A 26 -17.52 14.06 -1.95
C THR A 26 -17.74 14.67 -0.56
N ALA A 27 -16.68 15.07 0.13
CA ALA A 27 -16.75 15.68 1.45
C ALA A 27 -16.65 17.21 1.38
N ARG A 28 -17.45 17.92 2.19
CA ARG A 28 -17.33 19.38 2.35
C ARG A 28 -15.90 19.76 2.76
N ALA A 29 -15.38 20.85 2.20
CA ALA A 29 -14.01 21.30 2.41
C ALA A 29 -13.64 21.41 3.90
N ASP A 30 -14.53 21.98 4.72
CA ASP A 30 -14.33 22.12 6.16
C ASP A 30 -14.17 20.76 6.87
N THR A 31 -15.01 19.79 6.51
CA THR A 31 -14.99 18.44 7.09
C THR A 31 -13.73 17.69 6.66
N ARG A 32 -13.33 17.83 5.39
CA ARG A 32 -12.10 17.26 4.86
C ARG A 32 -10.86 17.81 5.59
N ALA A 33 -10.78 19.12 5.78
CA ALA A 33 -9.66 19.76 6.49
C ALA A 33 -9.53 19.25 7.93
N LYS A 34 -10.65 19.04 8.65
CA LYS A 34 -10.64 18.45 10.00
C LYS A 34 -10.07 17.03 10.00
N VAL A 35 -10.54 16.18 9.09
CA VAL A 35 -10.09 14.78 8.99
C VAL A 35 -8.61 14.71 8.59
N GLU A 36 -8.17 15.50 7.59
CA GLU A 36 -6.76 15.54 7.16
C GLU A 36 -5.82 16.00 8.28
N LYS A 37 -6.25 16.93 9.13
CA LYS A 37 -5.45 17.39 10.28
C LYS A 37 -5.23 16.26 11.30
N VAL A 38 -6.26 15.46 11.58
CA VAL A 38 -6.15 14.29 12.46
C VAL A 38 -5.28 13.22 11.82
N LEU A 39 -5.51 12.90 10.54
CA LEU A 39 -4.70 11.92 9.79
C LEU A 39 -3.21 12.25 9.83
N LYS A 40 -2.84 13.51 9.58
CA LYS A 40 -1.46 13.98 9.65
C LYS A 40 -0.87 13.90 11.06
N ARG A 41 -1.62 14.35 12.08
CA ARG A 41 -1.17 14.31 13.48
C ARG A 41 -0.91 12.86 13.94
N CYS A 42 -1.73 11.93 13.49
CA CYS A 42 -1.67 10.54 13.91
C CYS A 42 -0.79 9.67 13.02
N ASN A 43 -0.15 10.24 11.99
CA ASN A 43 0.62 9.54 10.96
C ASN A 43 -0.11 8.29 10.42
N TYR A 44 -1.42 8.41 10.19
CA TYR A 44 -2.23 7.27 9.79
C TYR A 44 -2.10 7.01 8.29
N ALA A 45 -1.57 5.83 7.95
CA ALA A 45 -1.55 5.29 6.58
C ALA A 45 -2.52 4.09 6.51
N PRO A 46 -3.54 4.11 5.63
CA PRO A 46 -4.41 2.98 5.45
C PRO A 46 -3.65 1.78 4.87
N SER A 47 -3.89 0.58 5.40
CA SER A 47 -3.29 -0.66 4.90
C SER A 47 -4.05 -1.17 3.68
N ALA A 48 -3.36 -1.36 2.56
CA ALA A 48 -3.93 -1.91 1.33
C ALA A 48 -4.52 -3.32 1.53
N ILE A 49 -3.90 -4.14 2.39
CA ILE A 49 -4.38 -5.49 2.73
C ILE A 49 -5.72 -5.41 3.47
N ALA A 50 -5.81 -4.53 4.48
CA ALA A 50 -7.05 -4.32 5.24
C ALA A 50 -8.18 -3.75 4.35
N GLN A 51 -7.84 -2.84 3.44
CA GLN A 51 -8.80 -2.33 2.45
C GLN A 51 -9.30 -3.42 1.51
N GLY A 52 -8.42 -4.28 1.01
CA GLY A 52 -8.78 -5.40 0.14
C GLY A 52 -9.64 -6.47 0.82
N MET A 53 -9.43 -6.69 2.12
CA MET A 53 -10.29 -7.57 2.93
C MET A 53 -11.70 -7.00 3.09
N VAL A 54 -11.83 -5.69 3.35
CA VAL A 54 -13.14 -5.02 3.50
C VAL A 54 -13.88 -4.94 2.17
N SER A 55 -13.18 -4.64 1.07
CA SER A 55 -13.76 -4.59 -0.28
C SER A 55 -14.05 -5.96 -0.87
N LYS A 56 -13.60 -7.05 -0.22
CA LYS A 56 -13.58 -8.43 -0.74
C LYS A 56 -12.87 -8.56 -2.10
N SER A 57 -12.05 -7.56 -2.45
CA SER A 57 -11.30 -7.51 -3.70
C SER A 57 -9.87 -7.10 -3.38
N LEU A 58 -8.97 -8.09 -3.43
CA LEU A 58 -7.54 -7.89 -3.29
C LEU A 58 -6.96 -7.85 -4.71
N HIS A 59 -6.52 -6.68 -5.17
CA HIS A 59 -5.84 -6.53 -6.46
C HIS A 59 -4.38 -6.99 -6.34
N MET A 60 -4.18 -8.24 -5.95
CA MET A 60 -2.87 -8.83 -5.69
C MET A 60 -2.70 -10.11 -6.52
N VAL A 61 -1.59 -10.19 -7.24
CA VAL A 61 -1.21 -11.37 -8.03
C VAL A 61 0.02 -11.97 -7.37
N ALA A 62 -0.09 -13.23 -6.92
CA ALA A 62 1.02 -13.97 -6.38
C ALA A 62 1.69 -14.81 -7.48
N VAL A 63 3.00 -14.66 -7.64
CA VAL A 63 3.80 -15.44 -8.61
C VAL A 63 4.65 -16.44 -7.82
N LEU A 64 4.43 -17.73 -8.06
CA LEU A 64 5.22 -18.82 -7.48
C LEU A 64 6.16 -19.37 -8.55
N THR A 65 7.46 -19.42 -8.24
CA THR A 65 8.48 -20.00 -9.11
C THR A 65 9.31 -21.02 -8.34
N VAL A 66 9.98 -21.92 -9.07
CA VAL A 66 10.87 -22.94 -8.52
C VAL A 66 12.13 -22.28 -7.95
N ASP A 67 12.76 -21.41 -8.72
CA ASP A 67 13.88 -20.58 -8.31
C ASP A 67 13.77 -19.21 -9.00
N ILE A 68 13.95 -18.12 -8.25
CA ILE A 68 13.94 -16.77 -8.80
C ILE A 68 15.30 -16.35 -9.35
N GLN A 69 16.37 -17.07 -9.00
CA GLN A 69 17.71 -16.81 -9.52
C GLN A 69 17.87 -17.30 -10.97
N ASP A 70 17.04 -18.26 -11.39
CA ASP A 70 17.00 -18.69 -12.78
C ASP A 70 16.44 -17.58 -13.67
N SER A 71 17.24 -17.16 -14.65
CA SER A 71 16.93 -16.07 -15.57
C SER A 71 15.62 -16.29 -16.36
N HIS A 72 15.25 -17.53 -16.66
CA HIS A 72 14.03 -17.85 -17.40
C HIS A 72 12.79 -17.53 -16.55
N TYR A 73 12.80 -17.93 -15.28
CA TYR A 73 11.69 -17.67 -14.36
C TYR A 73 11.64 -16.19 -13.93
N ALA A 74 12.79 -15.58 -13.66
CA ALA A 74 12.88 -14.15 -13.37
C ALA A 74 12.31 -13.31 -14.52
N ARG A 75 12.66 -13.63 -15.77
CA ARG A 75 12.16 -12.93 -16.95
C ARG A 75 10.64 -13.08 -17.11
N THR A 76 10.11 -14.25 -16.77
CA THR A 76 8.67 -14.51 -16.80
C THR A 76 7.94 -13.65 -15.76
N ALA A 77 8.43 -13.61 -14.52
CA ALA A 77 7.87 -12.77 -13.46
C ALA A 77 7.92 -11.28 -13.83
N TYR A 78 9.04 -10.81 -14.37
CA TYR A 78 9.20 -9.45 -14.87
C TYR A 78 8.20 -9.09 -15.99
N THR A 79 7.94 -10.03 -16.90
CA THR A 79 6.98 -9.81 -17.99
C THR A 79 5.56 -9.71 -17.47
N ILE A 80 5.19 -10.53 -16.48
CA ILE A 80 3.89 -10.47 -15.80
C ILE A 80 3.73 -9.12 -15.08
N GLU A 81 4.75 -8.67 -14.35
CA GLU A 81 4.78 -7.36 -13.70
C GLU A 81 4.47 -6.23 -14.69
N ARG A 82 5.24 -6.17 -15.78
CA ARG A 82 5.12 -5.13 -16.81
C ARG A 82 3.75 -5.15 -17.49
N GLY A 83 3.20 -6.33 -17.74
CA GLY A 83 1.88 -6.49 -18.36
C GLY A 83 0.72 -6.06 -17.46
N LEU A 84 0.86 -6.22 -16.15
CA LEU A 84 -0.17 -5.84 -15.18
C LEU A 84 -0.05 -4.38 -14.70
N GLY A 85 1.06 -3.70 -15.04
CA GLY A 85 1.31 -2.33 -14.58
C GLY A 85 1.48 -2.23 -13.06
N VAL A 86 1.82 -3.33 -12.39
CA VAL A 86 2.00 -3.38 -10.94
C VAL A 86 3.43 -2.97 -10.62
N PRO A 87 3.69 -1.92 -9.84
CA PRO A 87 5.04 -1.63 -9.35
C PRO A 87 5.42 -2.68 -8.28
N VAL A 88 6.24 -3.68 -8.60
CA VAL A 88 6.40 -4.86 -7.71
C VAL A 88 7.28 -4.60 -6.49
N VAL A 89 8.09 -3.54 -6.44
CA VAL A 89 9.13 -3.46 -5.40
C VAL A 89 9.02 -2.24 -4.50
N GLU A 90 8.55 -1.09 -4.97
CA GLU A 90 8.64 0.13 -4.14
C GLU A 90 7.53 0.23 -3.08
N GLU A 91 6.32 -0.24 -3.38
CA GLU A 91 5.14 -0.04 -2.53
C GLU A 91 5.03 -1.07 -1.38
N ILE A 92 5.57 -2.27 -1.58
CA ILE A 92 5.53 -3.37 -0.60
C ILE A 92 6.77 -3.35 0.33
N TRP A 93 7.91 -2.83 -0.14
CA TRP A 93 9.19 -2.87 0.57
C TRP A 93 9.16 -2.23 1.97
N GLU A 94 8.70 -0.99 2.06
CA GLU A 94 8.78 -0.19 3.29
C GLU A 94 7.91 -0.74 4.44
N PRO A 95 6.61 -1.06 4.25
CA PRO A 95 5.77 -1.53 5.35
C PRO A 95 5.95 -3.02 5.69
N VAL A 96 6.35 -3.88 4.75
CA VAL A 96 6.34 -5.35 4.95
C VAL A 96 7.70 -5.91 5.36
N PHE A 97 8.80 -5.38 4.81
CA PHE A 97 10.10 -6.05 4.90
C PHE A 97 11.11 -5.36 5.82
N LYS A 98 10.95 -4.05 6.11
CA LYS A 98 11.92 -3.22 6.84
C LYS A 98 12.32 -3.73 8.24
N ASN A 99 11.49 -4.54 8.90
CA ASN A 99 11.72 -5.02 10.27
C ASN A 99 11.91 -6.55 10.39
N ARG A 100 12.15 -7.27 9.29
CA ARG A 100 12.40 -8.72 9.34
C ARG A 100 13.90 -9.02 9.33
N PRO A 101 14.46 -9.67 10.38
CA PRO A 101 15.91 -9.87 10.52
C PRO A 101 16.54 -10.68 9.37
N PHE A 102 15.77 -11.55 8.72
CA PHE A 102 16.21 -12.40 7.60
C PHE A 102 16.61 -11.63 6.34
N PHE A 103 16.06 -10.43 6.08
CA PHE A 103 16.26 -9.71 4.82
C PHE A 103 17.30 -8.58 4.89
N LYS A 104 17.98 -8.39 6.03
CA LYS A 104 19.08 -7.41 6.17
C LYS A 104 20.25 -7.67 5.21
N GLU A 105 20.42 -8.92 4.78
CA GLU A 105 21.52 -9.33 3.89
C GLU A 105 21.16 -9.23 2.40
N LEU A 106 19.88 -9.06 2.04
CA LEU A 106 19.44 -8.98 0.66
C LEU A 106 19.46 -7.52 0.17
N SER A 107 20.68 -6.96 0.05
CA SER A 107 20.88 -5.68 -0.65
C SER A 107 20.80 -5.92 -2.16
N ILE A 108 19.61 -5.75 -2.74
CA ILE A 108 19.47 -5.71 -4.21
C ILE A 108 20.04 -4.38 -4.68
N ASP A 109 21.15 -4.43 -5.43
CA ASP A 109 21.77 -3.26 -6.06
C ASP A 109 20.78 -2.62 -7.04
N LYS A 110 20.46 -1.36 -6.78
CA LYS A 110 19.53 -0.54 -7.58
C LYS A 110 20.19 0.02 -8.86
N SER A 111 21.37 -0.45 -9.26
CA SER A 111 22.07 0.04 -10.46
C SER A 111 21.42 -0.37 -11.79
N VAL A 112 20.49 -1.32 -11.81
CA VAL A 112 19.83 -1.77 -13.06
C VAL A 112 18.54 -0.98 -13.34
N GLY A 113 18.66 0.35 -13.39
CA GLY A 113 17.56 1.28 -13.64
C GLY A 113 17.81 2.27 -14.79
N SER A 114 18.87 2.06 -15.59
CA SER A 114 19.18 2.93 -16.73
C SER A 114 19.68 2.15 -17.93
N LEU A 115 18.78 1.42 -18.61
CA LEU A 115 18.86 1.09 -20.03
C LEU A 115 17.43 0.92 -20.59
#